data_AF-K8ER97-F1
#
_entry.id   AF-K8ER97-F1
#
_cell.length_a   1.000
_cell.length_b   1.000
_cell.length_c   1.000
_cell.angle_alpha   90.00
_cell.angle_beta   90.00
_cell.angle_gamma   90.00
#
_symmetry.space_group_name_H-M   'P 1'
#
loop_
_entity.id
_entity.type
_entity.pdbx_description
1 polymer ?
#
loop_
_entity_poly.entity_id
_entity_poly.type
_entity_poly.pdbx_seq_one_letter_code
_entity_poly.pdbx_strand_id
1 'polypeptide(L)'
;MESRVVIDSREGEHHHRHQSIIINNNNVGNRKGAILNTFIVLVFIACVLLFEELVAVGLVVRRRVVVGFPLYDTGEEVDREAEDANVWTMTPEYEEEKQREQTSPVFITFSDIVGDGVCAGVETALLRGIELNVIGVADTKSEGEKNGFALEEFAKVKTVKSRKMYGFLEALTEKEKHWEAFGIASGDTIVNIADASDVLYFQDGATIMEKYKQIVRDAPVDESRKHTIVLIGAERNCWPSMDGEKELIPGGRKYCEQFKAVSGNSSYHFLNSGSLMGRVDAVKALLKRVESVMDGGKQNDDDQQLLQMQYERQIKQKSEGGGKEEDAFTILLDHKASIFQTGWGSHLANGRYAARDPNGAYYNEAKCAVENTEHNSEPSIIHFNGGKRRNKVAVSLVRDAVR
;
A
#
# COMPACT_ATOMS: atom_id res chain seq x y z
N MET A 1 31.12 36.14 81.24
CA MET A 1 30.59 37.39 81.85
C MET A 1 29.11 37.41 81.56
N GLU A 2 28.31 37.32 82.64
CA GLU A 2 26.85 37.46 82.76
C GLU A 2 25.96 36.47 81.97
N SER A 3 24.80 36.01 82.46
CA SER A 3 24.39 35.43 83.75
C SER A 3 23.05 34.69 83.49
N ARG A 4 22.73 33.72 84.34
CA ARG A 4 21.58 32.77 84.31
C ARG A 4 20.19 33.42 84.29
N VAL A 5 19.14 32.64 83.94
CA VAL A 5 18.03 32.18 84.84
C VAL A 5 17.04 31.24 84.08
N VAL A 6 16.41 30.36 84.86
CA VAL A 6 15.55 29.18 84.58
C VAL A 6 14.07 29.49 84.96
N ILE A 7 13.14 28.54 84.71
CA ILE A 7 11.80 28.24 85.36
C ILE A 7 10.64 28.42 84.35
N ASP A 8 9.83 27.43 83.93
CA ASP A 8 8.95 26.40 84.54
C ASP A 8 7.47 26.84 84.80
N SER A 9 6.57 25.85 84.60
CA SER A 9 5.23 25.59 85.18
C SER A 9 3.89 26.21 84.66
N ARG A 10 2.96 25.27 84.32
CA ARG A 10 1.54 25.08 84.76
C ARG A 10 0.31 25.79 84.12
N GLU A 11 -0.70 24.92 83.89
CA GLU A 11 -2.18 24.97 84.15
C GLU A 11 -3.09 26.08 83.59
N GLY A 12 -4.29 25.66 83.11
CA GLY A 12 -5.54 26.38 83.43
C GLY A 12 -6.51 26.76 82.30
N GLU A 13 -7.65 26.05 82.25
CA GLU A 13 -9.03 26.56 82.15
C GLU A 13 -9.74 27.04 80.84
N HIS A 14 -11.05 26.75 80.87
CA HIS A 14 -12.14 26.93 79.92
C HIS A 14 -12.53 28.40 79.65
N HIS A 15 -13.05 28.71 78.44
CA HIS A 15 -14.40 29.27 78.23
C HIS A 15 -14.72 29.64 76.76
N HIS A 16 -15.99 29.42 76.37
CA HIS A 16 -16.65 29.87 75.15
C HIS A 16 -16.97 31.39 75.14
N ARG A 17 -16.78 32.09 74.00
CA ARG A 17 -17.83 32.78 73.20
C ARG A 17 -17.29 33.82 72.18
N HIS A 18 -17.95 33.80 71.01
CA HIS A 18 -18.25 34.85 70.02
C HIS A 18 -17.15 35.72 69.37
N GLN A 19 -16.96 35.41 68.07
CA GLN A 19 -16.96 36.27 66.88
C GLN A 19 -16.55 37.75 67.01
N SER A 20 -15.48 38.07 66.29
CA SER A 20 -15.33 39.35 65.58
C SER A 20 -14.60 39.10 64.26
N ILE A 21 -15.29 39.41 63.16
CA ILE A 21 -14.75 39.43 61.79
C ILE A 21 -13.92 40.71 61.65
N ILE A 22 -12.62 40.57 61.42
CA ILE A 22 -11.81 41.57 60.70
C ILE A 22 -10.91 40.81 59.73
N ILE A 23 -11.09 41.13 58.45
CA ILE A 23 -10.33 40.64 57.30
C ILE A 23 -8.97 41.32 57.32
N ASN A 24 -7.87 40.56 57.36
CA ASN A 24 -6.66 41.01 56.68
C ASN A 24 -5.74 39.87 56.21
N ASN A 25 -5.26 40.06 54.99
CA ASN A 25 -4.57 39.12 54.11
C ASN A 25 -3.37 38.41 54.74
N ASN A 26 -3.38 37.07 54.64
CA ASN A 26 -2.17 36.30 54.38
C ASN A 26 -2.53 35.06 53.54
N ASN A 27 -2.79 35.34 52.26
CA ASN A 27 -3.13 34.37 51.25
C ASN A 27 -1.85 33.90 50.54
N VAL A 28 -1.03 33.09 51.22
CA VAL A 28 0.14 32.40 50.61
C VAL A 28 0.23 30.98 51.18
N GLY A 29 -0.82 30.19 50.96
CA GLY A 29 -0.85 28.79 51.40
C GLY A 29 -1.66 27.86 50.51
N ASN A 30 -2.63 28.38 49.74
CA ASN A 30 -3.61 27.53 49.05
C ASN A 30 -3.61 27.65 47.51
N ARG A 31 -2.68 28.41 46.91
CA ARG A 31 -2.55 28.50 45.44
C ARG A 31 -1.89 27.28 44.82
N LYS A 32 -0.98 26.58 45.52
CA LYS A 32 -0.30 25.40 44.96
C LYS A 32 -1.22 24.18 44.83
N GLY A 33 -2.11 23.96 45.79
CA GLY A 33 -3.10 22.87 45.73
C GLY A 33 -4.19 23.10 44.68
N ALA A 34 -4.68 24.34 44.55
CA ALA A 34 -5.66 24.70 43.53
C ALA A 34 -5.05 24.66 42.12
N ILE A 35 -3.83 25.16 41.91
CA ILE A 35 -3.15 25.10 40.60
C ILE A 35 -2.83 23.65 40.22
N LEU A 36 -2.40 22.81 41.18
CA LEU A 36 -2.13 21.40 40.92
C LEU A 36 -3.41 20.63 40.56
N ASN A 37 -4.52 20.87 41.26
CA ASN A 37 -5.80 20.26 40.93
C ASN A 37 -6.36 20.76 39.58
N THR A 38 -6.24 22.04 39.27
CA THR A 38 -6.65 22.57 37.95
C THR A 38 -5.77 22.00 36.83
N PHE A 39 -4.47 21.83 37.06
CA PHE A 39 -3.55 21.25 36.08
C PHE A 39 -3.85 19.76 35.84
N ILE A 40 -4.14 19.00 36.91
CA ILE A 40 -4.55 17.59 36.79
C ILE A 40 -5.88 17.46 36.05
N VAL A 41 -6.86 18.33 36.33
CA VAL A 41 -8.15 18.34 35.62
C VAL A 41 -7.98 18.70 34.15
N LEU A 42 -7.13 19.67 33.81
CA LEU A 42 -6.85 20.03 32.42
C LEU A 42 -6.10 18.92 31.66
N VAL A 43 -5.16 18.24 32.31
CA VAL A 43 -4.50 17.05 31.74
C VAL A 43 -5.50 15.92 31.54
N PHE A 44 -6.42 15.71 32.49
CA PHE A 44 -7.45 14.68 32.37
C PHE A 44 -8.44 15.00 31.24
N ILE A 45 -8.87 16.26 31.10
CA ILE A 45 -9.74 16.70 29.99
C ILE A 45 -8.99 16.57 28.66
N ALA A 46 -7.71 16.96 28.59
CA ALA A 46 -6.91 16.78 27.38
C ALA A 46 -6.73 15.28 27.03
N CYS A 47 -6.53 14.41 28.02
CA CYS A 47 -6.48 12.97 27.82
C CYS A 47 -7.83 12.40 27.37
N VAL A 48 -8.96 12.88 27.91
CA VAL A 48 -10.30 12.46 27.49
C VAL A 48 -10.61 12.94 26.07
N LEU A 49 -10.25 14.18 25.71
CA LEU A 49 -10.42 14.71 24.36
C LEU A 49 -9.51 13.98 23.35
N LEU A 50 -8.27 13.68 23.72
CA LEU A 50 -7.39 12.82 22.91
C LEU A 50 -7.94 11.40 22.79
N PHE A 51 -8.61 10.88 23.83
CA PHE A 51 -9.26 9.58 23.79
C PHE A 51 -10.53 9.60 22.93
N GLU A 52 -11.31 10.69 22.95
CA GLU A 52 -12.46 10.87 22.06
C GLU A 52 -12.02 11.07 20.61
N GLU A 53 -10.92 11.77 20.34
CA GLU A 53 -10.31 11.81 19.00
C GLU A 53 -9.74 10.44 18.60
N LEU A 54 -9.11 9.68 19.50
CA LEU A 54 -8.67 8.30 19.24
C LEU A 54 -9.83 7.32 19.05
N VAL A 55 -10.97 7.55 19.69
CA VAL A 55 -12.20 6.76 19.52
C VAL A 55 -12.97 7.21 18.28
N ALA A 56 -12.94 8.48 17.90
CA ALA A 56 -13.49 8.98 16.65
C ALA A 56 -12.65 8.53 15.46
N VAL A 57 -11.31 8.63 15.54
CA VAL A 57 -10.37 7.99 14.62
C VAL A 57 -10.55 6.48 14.66
N GLY A 58 -10.73 5.88 15.84
CA GLY A 58 -11.02 4.46 16.01
C GLY A 58 -12.37 4.02 15.44
N LEU A 59 -13.39 4.87 15.40
CA LEU A 59 -14.72 4.62 14.83
C LEU A 59 -14.74 4.89 13.32
N VAL A 60 -13.95 5.85 12.84
CA VAL A 60 -13.68 6.08 11.42
C VAL A 60 -12.81 4.95 10.85
N VAL A 61 -11.83 4.46 11.62
CA VAL A 61 -10.96 3.33 11.28
C VAL A 61 -11.68 1.98 11.44
N ARG A 62 -12.56 1.80 12.44
CA ARG A 62 -13.42 0.60 12.56
C ARG A 62 -14.41 0.43 11.42
N ARG A 63 -14.63 1.45 10.58
CA ARG A 63 -15.51 1.34 9.42
C ARG A 63 -14.81 1.03 8.09
N ARG A 64 -13.47 1.05 8.00
CA ARG A 64 -12.76 0.82 6.72
C ARG A 64 -11.36 0.23 6.90
N VAL A 65 -11.27 -0.85 7.66
CA VAL A 65 -10.20 -1.84 7.48
C VAL A 65 -10.90 -3.14 7.10
N VAL A 66 -11.07 -3.37 5.80
CA VAL A 66 -11.40 -4.70 5.30
C VAL A 66 -10.09 -5.45 5.17
N VAL A 67 -9.64 -6.06 6.26
CA VAL A 67 -8.96 -7.35 6.10
C VAL A 67 -10.09 -8.28 5.67
N GLY A 68 -10.05 -8.77 4.44
CA GLY A 68 -11.10 -9.63 3.90
C GLY A 68 -11.31 -10.87 4.77
N PHE A 69 -12.24 -10.78 5.70
CA PHE A 69 -12.80 -11.90 6.43
C PHE A 69 -14.20 -12.12 5.87
N PRO A 70 -14.51 -13.29 5.29
CA PRO A 70 -15.91 -13.65 5.10
C PRO A 70 -16.53 -13.77 6.49
N LEU A 71 -17.37 -12.80 6.85
CA LEU A 71 -18.29 -12.97 7.97
C LEU A 71 -19.28 -14.05 7.54
N TYR A 72 -19.12 -15.26 8.08
CA TYR A 72 -20.18 -16.25 8.11
C TYR A 72 -21.33 -15.65 8.91
N ASP A 73 -22.44 -15.40 8.22
CA ASP A 73 -23.72 -15.08 8.84
C ASP A 73 -24.15 -16.31 9.66
N THR A 74 -23.90 -16.27 10.97
CA THR A 74 -24.49 -17.23 11.89
C THR A 74 -25.95 -16.84 12.01
N GLY A 75 -26.79 -17.52 11.23
CA GLY A 75 -28.23 -17.34 11.25
C GLY A 75 -28.78 -17.30 12.67
N GLU A 76 -29.26 -16.11 13.05
CA GLU A 76 -30.29 -15.95 14.05
C GLU A 76 -31.46 -15.25 13.36
N GLU A 77 -32.51 -16.04 13.09
CA GLU A 77 -33.84 -15.56 12.77
C GLU A 77 -34.28 -14.58 13.88
N VAL A 78 -34.52 -13.33 13.49
CA VAL A 78 -35.31 -12.42 14.30
C VAL A 78 -36.47 -11.95 13.45
N ASP A 79 -37.61 -12.60 13.68
CA ASP A 79 -38.93 -12.19 13.23
C ASP A 79 -39.16 -10.70 13.49
N ARG A 80 -39.39 -9.94 12.42
CA ARG A 80 -40.24 -8.75 12.45
C ARG A 80 -41.07 -8.67 11.17
N GLU A 81 -42.30 -9.16 11.29
CA GLU A 81 -43.39 -8.85 10.38
C GLU A 81 -43.73 -7.34 10.38
N ALA A 82 -44.18 -6.91 9.20
CA ALA A 82 -45.09 -5.81 8.89
C ALA A 82 -44.61 -4.35 9.10
N GLU A 83 -44.54 -3.58 8.00
CA GLU A 83 -45.72 -2.92 7.44
C GLU A 83 -45.44 -2.35 6.04
N ASP A 84 -46.50 -2.32 5.25
CA ASP A 84 -46.62 -1.98 3.84
C ASP A 84 -46.14 -0.58 3.46
N ALA A 85 -45.64 -0.41 2.23
CA ALA A 85 -46.40 0.26 1.17
C ALA A 85 -45.56 0.61 -0.08
N ASN A 86 -46.22 0.41 -1.22
CA ASN A 86 -45.99 1.05 -2.52
C ASN A 86 -44.90 0.50 -3.44
N VAL A 87 -45.26 -0.66 -4.02
CA VAL A 87 -45.08 -0.97 -5.43
C VAL A 87 -45.59 0.20 -6.29
N TRP A 88 -44.67 0.93 -6.90
CA TRP A 88 -44.93 1.64 -8.16
C TRP A 88 -43.99 1.07 -9.23
N THR A 89 -44.61 0.37 -10.16
CA THR A 89 -44.02 -0.05 -11.43
C THR A 89 -43.52 1.17 -12.20
N MET A 90 -42.20 1.27 -12.41
CA MET A 90 -41.63 2.08 -13.48
C MET A 90 -40.92 1.16 -14.48
N THR A 91 -41.28 1.40 -15.73
CA THR A 91 -40.76 0.82 -16.97
C THR A 91 -39.23 0.89 -17.07
N PRO A 92 -38.58 -0.01 -17.83
CA PRO A 92 -37.13 0.01 -18.03
C PRO A 92 -36.77 1.12 -19.03
N GLU A 93 -36.67 2.35 -18.54
CA GLU A 93 -35.90 3.37 -19.23
C GLU A 93 -34.42 3.08 -18.98
N TYR A 94 -33.67 3.01 -20.08
CA TYR A 94 -32.23 3.00 -20.16
C TYR A 94 -31.63 3.97 -19.13
N GLU A 95 -31.18 3.47 -17.98
CA GLU A 95 -30.17 4.19 -17.22
C GLU A 95 -28.85 3.98 -17.97
N GLU A 96 -28.42 5.01 -18.70
CA GLU A 96 -26.99 5.24 -18.90
C GLU A 96 -26.36 5.24 -17.51
N GLU A 97 -25.73 4.11 -17.17
CA GLU A 97 -24.85 3.98 -16.03
C GLU A 97 -23.76 5.04 -16.22
N LYS A 98 -23.95 6.22 -15.63
CA LYS A 98 -22.89 7.21 -15.45
C LYS A 98 -21.81 6.48 -14.67
N GLN A 99 -20.82 5.92 -15.37
CA GLN A 99 -19.65 5.31 -14.78
C GLN A 99 -19.10 6.35 -13.79
N ARG A 100 -19.25 6.09 -12.49
CA ARG A 100 -18.58 6.88 -11.47
C ARG A 100 -17.10 6.79 -11.81
N GLU A 101 -16.52 7.93 -12.18
CA GLU A 101 -15.12 7.96 -12.55
C GLU A 101 -14.30 7.47 -11.36
N GLN A 102 -13.59 6.36 -11.55
CA GLN A 102 -12.75 5.79 -10.52
C GLN A 102 -11.67 6.82 -10.16
N THR A 103 -11.67 7.25 -8.90
CA THR A 103 -10.75 8.27 -8.39
C THR A 103 -9.44 7.68 -7.87
N SER A 104 -9.41 6.39 -7.51
CA SER A 104 -8.24 5.67 -6.99
C SER A 104 -8.26 4.23 -7.50
N PRO A 105 -7.10 3.62 -7.84
CA PRO A 105 -7.07 2.21 -8.18
C PRO A 105 -7.39 1.34 -6.96
N VAL A 106 -7.76 0.10 -7.23
CA VAL A 106 -7.82 -0.96 -6.23
C VAL A 106 -6.42 -1.53 -6.05
N PHE A 107 -5.88 -1.49 -4.83
CA PHE A 107 -4.53 -1.97 -4.54
C PHE A 107 -4.57 -3.39 -4.00
N ILE A 108 -3.77 -4.28 -4.57
CA ILE A 108 -3.71 -5.70 -4.19
C ILE A 108 -2.24 -6.10 -4.02
N THR A 109 -1.93 -6.83 -2.96
CA THR A 109 -0.61 -7.42 -2.76
C THR A 109 -0.72 -8.86 -2.28
N PHE A 110 0.29 -9.67 -2.58
CA PHE A 110 0.30 -11.09 -2.21
C PHE A 110 1.39 -11.37 -1.18
N SER A 111 1.01 -12.02 -0.08
CA SER A 111 1.95 -12.60 0.87
C SER A 111 1.37 -13.83 1.53
N ASP A 112 2.17 -14.88 1.67
CA ASP A 112 1.79 -16.08 2.43
C ASP A 112 2.09 -15.97 3.94
N ILE A 113 2.79 -14.91 4.35
CA ILE A 113 3.18 -14.65 5.74
C ILE A 113 3.03 -13.17 6.10
N VAL A 114 2.68 -12.87 7.36
CA VAL A 114 2.76 -11.49 7.88
C VAL A 114 4.16 -11.27 8.46
N GLY A 115 4.95 -10.42 7.82
CA GLY A 115 6.27 -9.99 8.31
C GLY A 115 6.43 -8.48 8.33
N ASP A 116 7.53 -8.00 8.92
CA ASP A 116 7.84 -6.56 9.05
C ASP A 116 7.65 -5.77 7.75
N GLY A 117 8.01 -6.37 6.62
CA GLY A 117 7.86 -5.79 5.29
C GLY A 117 6.42 -5.59 4.83
N VAL A 118 5.55 -6.58 5.08
CA VAL A 118 4.12 -6.48 4.77
C VAL A 118 3.47 -5.42 5.66
N CYS A 119 3.79 -5.43 6.96
CA CYS A 119 3.31 -4.41 7.90
C CYS A 119 3.74 -3.00 7.47
N ALA A 120 4.97 -2.85 7.01
CA ALA A 120 5.51 -1.61 6.46
C ALA A 120 4.73 -1.13 5.22
N GLY A 121 4.49 -2.02 4.26
CA GLY A 121 3.68 -1.72 3.07
C GLY A 121 2.27 -1.26 3.43
N VAL A 122 1.57 -2.02 4.28
CA VAL A 122 0.23 -1.67 4.78
C VAL A 122 0.22 -0.34 5.51
N GLU A 123 1.18 -0.10 6.40
CA GLU A 123 1.26 1.16 7.15
C GLU A 123 1.45 2.36 6.22
N THR A 124 2.38 2.28 5.27
CA THR A 124 2.60 3.39 4.32
C THR A 124 1.39 3.61 3.41
N ALA A 125 0.68 2.55 3.00
CA ALA A 125 -0.58 2.67 2.28
C ALA A 125 -1.63 3.41 3.11
N LEU A 126 -1.86 3.00 4.35
CA LEU A 126 -2.83 3.63 5.25
C LEU A 126 -2.53 5.11 5.51
N LEU A 127 -1.25 5.46 5.71
CA LEU A 127 -0.80 6.84 5.87
C LEU A 127 -1.07 7.72 4.63
N ARG A 128 -1.25 7.11 3.46
CA ARG A 128 -1.62 7.77 2.20
C ARG A 128 -3.10 7.62 1.85
N GLY A 129 -3.92 7.11 2.78
CA GLY A 129 -5.35 6.88 2.54
C GLY A 129 -5.64 5.78 1.53
N ILE A 130 -4.71 4.85 1.32
CA ILE A 130 -4.86 3.71 0.42
C ILE A 130 -5.37 2.50 1.21
N GLU A 131 -6.46 1.92 0.72
CA GLU A 131 -6.95 0.61 1.16
C GLU A 131 -6.19 -0.49 0.39
N LEU A 132 -5.28 -1.19 1.08
CA LEU A 132 -4.44 -2.24 0.50
C LEU A 132 -5.03 -3.63 0.80
N ASN A 133 -5.49 -4.31 -0.25
CA ASN A 133 -5.96 -5.69 -0.15
C ASN A 133 -4.77 -6.66 -0.09
N VAL A 134 -4.59 -7.36 1.04
CA VAL A 134 -3.54 -8.36 1.21
C VAL A 134 -4.12 -9.76 1.04
N ILE A 135 -3.72 -10.46 -0.01
CA ILE A 135 -4.17 -11.83 -0.32
C ILE A 135 -3.08 -12.85 0.01
N GLY A 136 -3.50 -14.10 0.27
CA GLY A 136 -2.61 -15.24 0.53
C GLY A 136 -2.19 -15.47 1.99
N VAL A 137 -2.45 -14.52 2.90
CA VAL A 137 -2.05 -14.64 4.32
C VAL A 137 -2.91 -15.69 5.01
N ALA A 138 -2.36 -16.86 5.32
CA ALA A 138 -3.12 -17.89 6.01
C ALA A 138 -3.44 -17.50 7.47
N ASP A 139 -4.69 -17.68 7.89
CA ASP A 139 -4.97 -17.88 9.32
C ASP A 139 -4.39 -19.23 9.74
N THR A 140 -3.53 -19.23 10.76
CA THR A 140 -2.90 -20.44 11.29
C THR A 140 -3.91 -21.34 12.03
N LYS A 141 -5.17 -20.91 12.20
CA LYS A 141 -6.17 -21.60 13.04
C LYS A 141 -7.32 -22.30 12.31
N SER A 142 -7.49 -22.13 11.00
CA SER A 142 -8.60 -22.76 10.26
C SER A 142 -8.09 -23.90 9.35
N GLU A 143 -8.66 -25.09 9.48
CA GLU A 143 -8.57 -26.17 8.48
C GLU A 143 -9.72 -25.97 7.48
N GLY A 144 -9.46 -26.04 6.16
CA GLY A 144 -10.43 -25.72 5.09
C GLY A 144 -10.03 -24.49 4.24
N GLU A 145 -10.77 -24.17 3.16
CA GLU A 145 -10.55 -22.99 2.30
C GLU A 145 -10.29 -21.72 3.14
N LYS A 146 -9.09 -21.13 3.02
CA LYS A 146 -8.67 -20.01 3.88
C LYS A 146 -8.66 -18.72 3.06
N ASN A 147 -9.42 -17.72 3.53
CA ASN A 147 -9.61 -16.41 2.89
C ASN A 147 -10.21 -16.47 1.47
N GLY A 148 -10.95 -17.54 1.15
CA GLY A 148 -11.56 -17.70 -0.17
C GLY A 148 -10.60 -18.05 -1.30
N PHE A 149 -9.30 -18.28 -1.00
CA PHE A 149 -8.32 -18.79 -1.94
C PHE A 149 -8.07 -20.27 -1.66
N ALA A 150 -8.14 -21.12 -2.69
CA ALA A 150 -7.97 -22.56 -2.55
C ALA A 150 -6.48 -22.94 -2.32
N LEU A 151 -5.96 -22.67 -1.12
CA LEU A 151 -4.57 -22.90 -0.72
C LEU A 151 -4.05 -24.32 -1.00
N GLU A 152 -4.92 -25.32 -1.10
CA GLU A 152 -4.54 -26.69 -1.46
C GLU A 152 -4.01 -26.81 -2.90
N GLU A 153 -4.51 -25.99 -3.82
CA GLU A 153 -4.00 -25.87 -5.18
C GLU A 153 -2.70 -25.06 -5.20
N PHE A 154 -2.65 -23.96 -4.44
CA PHE A 154 -1.42 -23.16 -4.26
C PHE A 154 -0.29 -23.93 -3.56
N ALA A 155 -0.61 -24.85 -2.66
CA ALA A 155 0.35 -25.68 -1.96
C ALA A 155 1.09 -26.64 -2.91
N LYS A 156 0.50 -26.94 -4.08
CA LYS A 156 1.14 -27.72 -5.15
C LYS A 156 2.19 -26.88 -5.90
N VAL A 157 2.09 -25.55 -5.86
CA VAL A 157 3.04 -24.60 -6.49
C VAL A 157 4.24 -24.38 -5.57
N LYS A 158 5.40 -24.93 -5.97
CA LYS A 158 6.57 -25.01 -5.09
C LYS A 158 7.26 -23.66 -4.88
N THR A 159 7.18 -22.74 -5.84
CA THR A 159 7.85 -21.43 -5.77
C THR A 159 6.89 -20.32 -5.31
N VAL A 160 7.33 -19.49 -4.36
CA VAL A 160 6.55 -18.32 -3.87
C VAL A 160 6.27 -17.32 -5.01
N LYS A 161 7.25 -17.17 -5.92
CA LYS A 161 7.15 -16.30 -7.10
C LYS A 161 6.00 -16.69 -8.03
N SER A 162 5.77 -17.98 -8.24
CA SER A 162 4.64 -18.46 -9.04
C SER A 162 3.33 -18.38 -8.29
N ARG A 163 3.34 -18.64 -6.97
CA ARG A 163 2.12 -18.53 -6.13
C ARG A 163 1.48 -17.15 -6.19
N LYS A 164 2.27 -16.07 -6.23
CA LYS A 164 1.72 -14.71 -6.35
C LYS A 164 0.94 -14.50 -7.66
N MET A 165 1.43 -15.06 -8.77
CA MET A 165 0.78 -14.90 -10.08
C MET A 165 -0.60 -15.58 -10.11
N TYR A 166 -0.69 -16.79 -9.55
CA TYR A 166 -1.97 -17.47 -9.37
C TYR A 166 -2.91 -16.69 -8.44
N GLY A 167 -2.39 -16.13 -7.34
CA GLY A 167 -3.20 -15.40 -6.37
C GLY A 167 -3.80 -14.14 -6.96
N PHE A 168 -3.01 -13.38 -7.71
CA PHE A 168 -3.50 -12.24 -8.46
C PHE A 168 -4.52 -12.64 -9.53
N LEU A 169 -4.29 -13.75 -10.25
CA LEU A 169 -5.22 -14.20 -11.27
C LEU A 169 -6.58 -14.62 -10.69
N GLU A 170 -6.59 -15.33 -9.56
CA GLU A 170 -7.82 -15.73 -8.86
C GLU A 170 -8.58 -14.49 -8.36
N ALA A 171 -7.90 -13.54 -7.72
CA ALA A 171 -8.48 -12.28 -7.26
C ALA A 171 -9.17 -11.49 -8.40
N LEU A 172 -8.64 -11.58 -9.62
CA LEU A 172 -9.16 -10.88 -10.80
C LEU A 172 -10.16 -11.71 -11.61
N THR A 173 -10.36 -12.99 -11.29
CA THR A 173 -11.24 -13.89 -12.06
C THR A 173 -12.52 -14.23 -11.31
N GLU A 174 -12.44 -14.48 -10.00
CA GLU A 174 -13.58 -14.92 -9.19
C GLU A 174 -14.44 -13.72 -8.74
N LYS A 175 -15.25 -13.20 -9.67
CA LYS A 175 -16.08 -12.01 -9.47
C LYS A 175 -16.98 -12.14 -8.24
N GLU A 176 -17.64 -13.28 -8.11
CA GLU A 176 -18.61 -13.55 -7.04
C GLU A 176 -17.96 -13.69 -5.66
N LYS A 177 -16.64 -13.96 -5.60
CA LYS A 177 -15.92 -14.17 -4.33
C LYS A 177 -15.16 -12.95 -3.85
N HIS A 178 -14.53 -12.21 -4.77
CA HIS A 178 -13.48 -11.26 -4.39
C HIS A 178 -13.78 -9.81 -4.79
N TRP A 179 -14.54 -9.60 -5.86
CA TRP A 179 -14.61 -8.27 -6.46
C TRP A 179 -15.29 -7.24 -5.55
N GLU A 180 -16.41 -7.60 -4.94
CA GLU A 180 -17.08 -6.71 -3.99
C GLU A 180 -16.19 -6.37 -2.79
N ALA A 181 -15.55 -7.39 -2.19
CA ALA A 181 -14.68 -7.22 -1.03
C ALA A 181 -13.45 -6.35 -1.33
N PHE A 182 -12.93 -6.40 -2.56
CA PHE A 182 -11.75 -5.61 -2.97
C PHE A 182 -12.12 -4.26 -3.60
N GLY A 183 -13.41 -3.95 -3.75
CA GLY A 183 -13.85 -2.72 -4.41
C GLY A 183 -13.67 -2.72 -5.94
N ILE A 184 -13.64 -3.91 -6.55
CA ILE A 184 -13.64 -4.10 -8.00
C ILE A 184 -15.09 -4.06 -8.50
N ALA A 185 -15.45 -3.02 -9.23
CA ALA A 185 -16.82 -2.86 -9.74
C ALA A 185 -17.05 -3.61 -11.08
N SER A 186 -16.02 -3.68 -11.92
CA SER A 186 -16.12 -4.18 -13.29
C SER A 186 -14.74 -4.56 -13.85
N GLY A 187 -14.72 -5.20 -15.02
CA GLY A 187 -13.48 -5.46 -15.77
C GLY A 187 -12.71 -4.21 -16.18
N ASP A 188 -13.38 -3.05 -16.16
CA ASP A 188 -12.80 -1.72 -16.42
C ASP A 188 -12.13 -1.08 -15.20
N THR A 189 -12.31 -1.66 -14.01
CA THR A 189 -11.67 -1.14 -12.79
C THR A 189 -10.15 -1.18 -12.96
N ILE A 190 -9.47 -0.09 -12.61
CA ILE A 190 -8.01 -0.06 -12.55
C ILE A 190 -7.54 -0.68 -11.24
N VAL A 191 -6.67 -1.67 -11.35
CA VAL A 191 -5.98 -2.31 -10.24
C VAL A 191 -4.49 -1.98 -10.27
N ASN A 192 -3.88 -1.85 -9.10
CA ASN A 192 -2.45 -1.91 -8.90
C ASN A 192 -2.12 -3.19 -8.14
N ILE A 193 -1.27 -4.05 -8.70
CA ILE A 193 -0.76 -5.22 -7.99
C ILE A 193 0.72 -5.06 -7.72
N ALA A 194 1.16 -5.39 -6.51
CA ALA A 194 2.54 -5.18 -6.09
C ALA A 194 3.06 -6.29 -5.15
N ASP A 195 4.38 -6.46 -5.09
CA ASP A 195 5.05 -7.28 -4.09
C ASP A 195 4.76 -6.75 -2.67
N ALA A 196 4.62 -7.65 -1.69
CA ALA A 196 4.17 -7.26 -0.35
C ALA A 196 5.30 -6.83 0.59
N SER A 197 6.46 -7.47 0.49
CA SER A 197 7.49 -7.40 1.53
C SER A 197 8.34 -6.14 1.49
N ASP A 198 8.46 -5.51 0.33
CA ASP A 198 9.48 -4.51 0.04
C ASP A 198 8.96 -3.41 -0.90
N VAL A 199 7.64 -3.20 -0.91
CA VAL A 199 6.99 -2.08 -1.59
C VAL A 199 6.40 -1.13 -0.57
N LEU A 200 6.66 0.17 -0.74
CA LEU A 200 6.13 1.24 0.10
C LEU A 200 5.42 2.31 -0.75
N TYR A 201 4.44 2.98 -0.15
CA TYR A 201 3.59 3.99 -0.79
C TYR A 201 3.92 5.40 -0.30
N PHE A 202 4.21 6.32 -1.24
CA PHE A 202 4.65 7.69 -0.95
C PHE A 202 3.63 8.75 -1.37
N GLN A 203 2.61 8.40 -2.14
CA GLN A 203 1.53 9.30 -2.58
C GLN A 203 0.19 8.60 -2.46
N ASP A 204 -0.89 9.38 -2.39
CA ASP A 204 -2.26 8.86 -2.32
C ASP A 204 -2.73 8.22 -3.64
N GLY A 205 -3.81 7.44 -3.54
CA GLY A 205 -4.37 6.73 -4.68
C GLY A 205 -4.89 7.61 -5.81
N ALA A 206 -5.33 8.85 -5.51
CA ALA A 206 -5.82 9.77 -6.53
C ALA A 206 -4.68 10.32 -7.39
N THR A 207 -3.57 10.69 -6.75
CA THR A 207 -2.33 11.09 -7.43
C THR A 207 -1.79 9.95 -8.30
N ILE A 208 -1.81 8.71 -7.80
CA ILE A 208 -1.42 7.52 -8.56
C ILE A 208 -2.32 7.31 -9.79
N MET A 209 -3.65 7.43 -9.62
CA MET A 209 -4.62 7.32 -10.70
C MET A 209 -4.40 8.39 -11.78
N GLU A 210 -4.17 9.65 -11.38
CA GLU A 210 -3.92 10.76 -12.30
C GLU A 210 -2.67 10.51 -13.15
N LYS A 211 -1.57 10.10 -12.51
CA LYS A 211 -0.34 9.73 -13.21
C LYS A 211 -0.55 8.57 -14.18
N TYR A 212 -1.30 7.54 -13.78
CA TYR A 212 -1.60 6.42 -14.67
C TYR A 212 -2.41 6.87 -15.89
N LYS A 213 -3.46 7.67 -15.69
CA LYS A 213 -4.27 8.25 -16.77
C LYS A 213 -3.42 9.10 -17.71
N GLN A 214 -2.50 9.92 -17.17
CA GLN A 214 -1.55 10.71 -17.95
C GLN A 214 -0.65 9.81 -18.82
N ILE A 215 -0.03 8.78 -18.21
CA ILE A 215 0.87 7.85 -18.92
C ILE A 215 0.12 7.11 -20.03
N VAL A 216 -1.08 6.59 -19.74
CA VAL A 216 -1.95 5.91 -20.72
C VAL A 216 -2.33 6.84 -21.87
N ARG A 217 -2.67 8.11 -21.55
CA ARG A 217 -3.03 9.10 -22.56
C ARG A 217 -1.86 9.43 -23.48
N ASP A 218 -0.64 9.52 -22.95
CA ASP A 218 0.57 9.88 -23.69
C ASP A 218 1.28 8.66 -24.30
N ALA A 219 0.77 7.45 -24.06
CA ALA A 219 1.39 6.21 -24.52
C ALA A 219 1.45 6.16 -26.06
N PRO A 220 2.58 5.71 -26.65
CA PRO A 220 2.76 5.61 -28.10
C PRO A 220 2.11 4.34 -28.66
N VAL A 221 0.81 4.20 -28.42
CA VAL A 221 -0.06 3.12 -28.91
C VAL A 221 -1.31 3.71 -29.53
N ASP A 222 -1.98 2.96 -30.40
CA ASP A 222 -3.23 3.43 -31.01
C ASP A 222 -4.30 3.71 -29.94
N GLU A 223 -5.18 4.69 -30.18
CA GLU A 223 -6.23 5.05 -29.21
C GLU A 223 -7.10 3.86 -28.81
N SER A 224 -7.41 2.98 -29.77
CA SER A 224 -8.16 1.74 -29.52
C SER A 224 -7.43 0.77 -28.58
N ARG A 225 -6.12 0.91 -28.37
CA ARG A 225 -5.29 0.05 -27.52
C ARG A 225 -5.05 0.63 -26.13
N LYS A 226 -5.37 1.91 -25.89
CA LYS A 226 -5.10 2.54 -24.58
C LYS A 226 -5.80 1.85 -23.42
N HIS A 227 -7.00 1.30 -23.65
CA HIS A 227 -7.74 0.57 -22.62
C HIS A 227 -7.13 -0.79 -22.27
N THR A 228 -6.23 -1.34 -23.11
CA THR A 228 -5.57 -2.62 -22.84
C THR A 228 -4.20 -2.45 -22.18
N ILE A 229 -3.77 -1.21 -21.88
CA ILE A 229 -2.46 -0.95 -21.28
C ILE A 229 -2.36 -1.54 -19.86
N VAL A 230 -1.33 -2.37 -19.69
CA VAL A 230 -0.79 -2.78 -18.40
C VAL A 230 0.55 -2.09 -18.23
N LEU A 231 0.60 -1.09 -17.35
CA LEU A 231 1.82 -0.38 -16.98
C LEU A 231 2.60 -1.21 -15.96
N ILE A 232 3.87 -1.49 -16.22
CA ILE A 232 4.73 -2.31 -15.36
C ILE A 232 5.93 -1.48 -14.92
N GLY A 233 6.42 -1.72 -13.71
CA GLY A 233 7.66 -1.12 -13.23
C GLY A 233 8.83 -1.40 -14.18
N ALA A 234 9.65 -0.38 -14.41
CA ALA A 234 10.89 -0.51 -15.16
C ALA A 234 12.10 -0.49 -14.21
N GLU A 235 13.15 -1.23 -14.55
CA GLU A 235 14.39 -1.30 -13.77
C GLU A 235 15.65 -1.25 -14.64
N ARG A 236 16.79 -1.07 -13.97
CA ARG A 236 18.12 -1.00 -14.59
C ARG A 236 18.78 -2.35 -14.81
N ASN A 237 18.31 -3.42 -14.16
CA ASN A 237 18.91 -4.73 -14.27
C ASN A 237 18.05 -5.71 -15.07
N CYS A 238 18.72 -6.46 -15.93
CA CYS A 238 18.05 -7.45 -16.78
C CYS A 238 17.99 -8.80 -16.06
N TRP A 239 17.29 -8.85 -14.93
CA TRP A 239 17.11 -10.08 -14.16
C TRP A 239 16.09 -11.01 -14.84
N PRO A 240 16.29 -12.34 -14.84
CA PRO A 240 17.40 -13.12 -14.28
C PRO A 240 18.58 -13.38 -15.22
N SER A 241 18.56 -12.84 -16.44
CA SER A 241 19.63 -13.06 -17.43
C SER A 241 20.97 -12.45 -17.02
N MET A 242 20.92 -11.33 -16.28
CA MET A 242 22.05 -10.53 -15.82
C MET A 242 21.89 -10.11 -14.34
N ASP A 243 23.03 -9.89 -13.69
CA ASP A 243 23.16 -9.18 -12.42
C ASP A 243 24.19 -8.05 -12.60
N GLY A 244 23.68 -6.87 -12.95
CA GLY A 244 24.48 -5.76 -13.46
C GLY A 244 25.23 -6.17 -14.73
N GLU A 245 26.56 -6.09 -14.69
CA GLU A 245 27.42 -6.51 -15.80
C GLU A 245 27.70 -8.02 -15.84
N LYS A 246 27.31 -8.76 -14.81
CA LYS A 246 27.54 -10.20 -14.75
C LYS A 246 26.46 -10.94 -15.53
N GLU A 247 26.87 -11.67 -16.56
CA GLU A 247 25.99 -12.59 -17.27
C GLU A 247 25.74 -13.84 -16.43
N LEU A 248 24.46 -14.12 -16.17
CA LEU A 248 24.03 -15.28 -15.37
C LEU A 248 23.57 -16.44 -16.27
N ILE A 249 22.97 -16.12 -17.42
CA ILE A 249 22.46 -17.08 -18.39
C ILE A 249 23.24 -16.89 -19.70
N PRO A 250 23.77 -17.96 -20.33
CA PRO A 250 24.48 -17.84 -21.61
C PRO A 250 23.63 -17.13 -22.68
N GLY A 251 24.18 -16.07 -23.29
CA GLY A 251 23.47 -15.26 -24.27
C GLY A 251 22.56 -14.18 -23.65
N GLY A 252 22.49 -14.10 -22.32
CA GLY A 252 21.74 -13.12 -21.56
C GLY A 252 22.08 -11.69 -21.92
N ARG A 253 23.37 -11.36 -22.14
CA ARG A 253 23.75 -10.00 -22.54
C ARG A 253 23.11 -9.60 -23.88
N LYS A 254 23.21 -10.49 -24.88
CA LYS A 254 22.60 -10.27 -26.20
C LYS A 254 21.07 -10.20 -26.11
N TYR A 255 20.47 -11.05 -25.29
CA TYR A 255 19.04 -11.03 -24.99
C TYR A 255 18.59 -9.67 -24.44
N CYS A 256 19.35 -9.08 -23.52
CA CYS A 256 19.00 -7.82 -22.88
C CYS A 256 19.13 -6.59 -23.79
N GLU A 257 20.03 -6.60 -24.77
CA GLU A 257 20.23 -5.47 -25.69
C GLU A 257 18.96 -5.09 -26.47
N GLN A 258 18.07 -6.04 -26.75
CA GLN A 258 16.84 -5.76 -27.50
C GLN A 258 15.88 -4.80 -26.76
N PHE A 259 15.91 -4.78 -25.42
CA PHE A 259 15.05 -3.91 -24.62
C PHE A 259 15.58 -2.48 -24.55
N LYS A 260 16.91 -2.29 -24.63
CA LYS A 260 17.52 -0.95 -24.65
C LYS A 260 17.05 -0.15 -25.87
N ALA A 261 16.86 -0.82 -27.00
CA ALA A 261 16.41 -0.19 -28.24
C ALA A 261 15.01 0.46 -28.13
N VAL A 262 14.13 -0.03 -27.24
CA VAL A 262 12.76 0.47 -27.08
C VAL A 262 12.59 1.48 -25.93
N SER A 263 13.53 1.51 -24.99
CA SER A 263 13.49 2.39 -23.81
C SER A 263 13.95 3.84 -24.05
N GLY A 264 14.41 4.17 -25.26
CA GLY A 264 14.94 5.49 -25.59
C GLY A 264 16.19 5.84 -24.78
N ASN A 265 16.22 7.04 -24.21
CA ASN A 265 17.36 7.55 -23.42
C ASN A 265 17.28 7.21 -21.92
N SER A 266 16.28 6.43 -21.48
CA SER A 266 16.15 6.02 -20.08
C SER A 266 17.08 4.86 -19.77
N SER A 267 17.67 4.84 -18.57
CA SER A 267 18.41 3.69 -18.03
C SER A 267 17.51 2.57 -17.50
N TYR A 268 16.21 2.83 -17.34
CA TYR A 268 15.21 1.87 -16.88
C TYR A 268 14.72 1.02 -18.05
N HIS A 269 15.57 0.13 -18.55
CA HIS A 269 15.35 -0.63 -19.78
C HIS A 269 14.46 -1.86 -19.60
N PHE A 270 14.47 -2.46 -18.41
CA PHE A 270 13.99 -3.83 -18.21
C PHE A 270 12.71 -3.86 -17.38
N LEU A 271 11.90 -4.89 -17.56
CA LEU A 271 10.69 -5.10 -16.79
C LEU A 271 11.05 -5.53 -15.36
N ASN A 272 10.42 -4.91 -14.36
CA ASN A 272 10.41 -5.40 -12.99
C ASN A 272 8.99 -5.88 -12.62
N SER A 273 8.86 -7.12 -12.20
CA SER A 273 7.56 -7.74 -11.89
C SER A 273 6.99 -7.37 -10.53
N GLY A 274 7.71 -6.57 -9.73
CA GLY A 274 7.29 -6.23 -8.38
C GLY A 274 6.14 -5.24 -8.30
N SER A 275 5.76 -4.60 -9.40
CA SER A 275 4.53 -3.80 -9.48
C SER A 275 4.01 -3.66 -10.91
N LEU A 276 2.69 -3.76 -11.08
CA LEU A 276 2.00 -3.39 -12.32
C LEU A 276 0.63 -2.77 -12.05
N MET A 277 0.09 -2.06 -13.04
CA MET A 277 -1.19 -1.36 -12.95
C MET A 277 -1.91 -1.37 -14.29
N GLY A 278 -3.22 -1.62 -14.28
CA GLY A 278 -4.03 -1.65 -15.48
C GLY A 278 -5.50 -1.97 -15.20
N ARG A 279 -6.33 -1.97 -16.24
CA ARG A 279 -7.71 -2.47 -16.15
C ARG A 279 -7.70 -3.95 -15.78
N VAL A 280 -8.63 -4.38 -14.93
CA VAL A 280 -8.80 -5.77 -14.49
C VAL A 280 -8.77 -6.73 -15.68
N ASP A 281 -9.49 -6.45 -16.77
CA ASP A 281 -9.53 -7.33 -17.93
C ASP A 281 -8.18 -7.46 -18.64
N ALA A 282 -7.44 -6.36 -18.78
CA ALA A 282 -6.12 -6.35 -19.40
C ALA A 282 -5.08 -7.07 -18.51
N VAL A 283 -5.10 -6.80 -17.21
CA VAL A 283 -4.20 -7.46 -16.24
C VAL A 283 -4.50 -8.96 -16.18
N LYS A 284 -5.78 -9.35 -16.10
CA LYS A 284 -6.21 -10.74 -16.15
C LYS A 284 -5.76 -11.44 -17.44
N ALA A 285 -5.90 -10.79 -18.59
CA ALA A 285 -5.44 -11.35 -19.87
C ALA A 285 -3.92 -11.58 -19.89
N LEU A 286 -3.14 -10.63 -19.36
CA LEU A 286 -1.68 -10.78 -19.20
C LEU A 286 -1.35 -11.96 -18.26
N LEU A 287 -1.99 -12.03 -17.09
CA LEU A 287 -1.75 -13.10 -16.12
C LEU A 287 -2.13 -14.48 -16.64
N LYS A 288 -3.25 -14.62 -17.36
CA LYS A 288 -3.63 -15.89 -18.05
C LYS A 288 -2.59 -16.30 -19.08
N ARG A 289 -2.00 -15.33 -19.79
CA ARG A 289 -0.94 -15.62 -20.76
C ARG A 289 0.33 -16.11 -20.06
N VAL A 290 0.72 -15.47 -18.96
CA VAL A 290 1.83 -15.91 -18.11
C VAL A 290 1.58 -17.33 -17.59
N GLU A 291 0.41 -17.57 -17.00
CA GLU A 291 -0.01 -18.89 -16.50
C GLU A 291 0.12 -19.99 -17.57
N SER A 292 -0.29 -19.70 -18.81
CA SER A 292 -0.25 -20.68 -19.92
C SER A 292 1.15 -21.16 -20.31
N VAL A 293 2.21 -20.44 -19.90
CA VAL A 293 3.61 -20.78 -20.18
C VAL A 293 4.40 -21.16 -18.92
N MET A 294 3.76 -21.15 -17.75
CA MET A 294 4.36 -21.63 -16.51
C MET A 294 4.48 -23.15 -16.55
N ASP A 295 5.56 -23.71 -16.02
CA ASP A 295 5.75 -25.17 -15.93
C ASP A 295 5.02 -25.76 -14.71
N GLY A 296 3.82 -25.24 -14.41
CA GLY A 296 3.00 -25.64 -13.26
C GLY A 296 3.67 -25.36 -11.91
N GLY A 297 4.49 -24.31 -11.79
CA GLY A 297 5.12 -23.94 -10.53
C GLY A 297 6.34 -24.79 -10.15
N LYS A 298 7.00 -25.42 -11.14
CA LYS A 298 8.27 -26.13 -10.94
C LYS A 298 9.43 -25.14 -10.69
N GLN A 299 10.60 -25.68 -10.34
CA GLN A 299 11.74 -24.97 -9.72
C GLN A 299 12.24 -23.67 -10.42
N ASN A 300 11.88 -23.44 -11.69
CA ASN A 300 12.46 -22.38 -12.52
C ASN A 300 11.47 -21.30 -12.97
N ASP A 301 10.22 -21.30 -12.49
CA ASP A 301 9.25 -20.26 -12.82
C ASP A 301 9.58 -18.95 -12.06
N ASP A 302 10.44 -18.12 -12.65
CA ASP A 302 10.71 -16.75 -12.21
C ASP A 302 9.65 -15.82 -12.83
N ASP A 303 8.88 -15.15 -11.98
CA ASP A 303 7.77 -14.28 -12.37
C ASP A 303 8.22 -13.09 -13.26
N GLN A 304 9.41 -12.55 -13.00
CA GLN A 304 9.98 -11.49 -13.83
C GLN A 304 10.37 -12.01 -15.20
N GLN A 305 10.99 -13.19 -15.27
CA GLN A 305 11.31 -13.85 -16.54
C GLN A 305 10.04 -14.10 -17.37
N LEU A 306 8.99 -14.63 -16.75
CA LEU A 306 7.74 -14.97 -17.45
C LEU A 306 7.03 -13.74 -18.02
N LEU A 307 6.99 -12.64 -17.26
CA LEU A 307 6.45 -11.36 -17.74
C LEU A 307 7.34 -10.74 -18.83
N GLN A 308 8.66 -10.79 -18.66
CA GLN A 308 9.61 -10.26 -19.64
C GLN A 308 9.56 -11.02 -20.98
N MET A 309 9.28 -12.33 -20.96
CA MET A 309 9.02 -13.12 -22.17
C MET A 309 7.78 -12.61 -22.93
N GLN A 310 6.73 -12.18 -22.24
CA GLN A 310 5.56 -11.59 -22.91
C GLN A 310 5.87 -10.22 -23.50
N TYR A 311 6.67 -9.42 -22.79
CA TYR A 311 7.13 -8.13 -23.31
C TYR A 311 8.03 -8.27 -24.54
N GLU A 312 8.95 -9.23 -24.52
CA GLU A 312 9.77 -9.59 -25.68
C GLU A 312 8.92 -10.00 -26.89
N ARG A 313 7.93 -10.87 -26.68
CA ARG A 313 7.00 -11.30 -27.73
C ARG A 313 6.30 -10.08 -28.36
N GLN A 314 5.81 -9.16 -27.53
CA GLN A 314 5.15 -7.93 -28.01
C GLN A 314 6.09 -7.07 -28.86
N ILE A 315 7.36 -6.88 -28.43
CA ILE A 315 8.35 -6.12 -29.20
C ILE A 315 8.62 -6.78 -30.56
N LYS A 316 8.79 -8.11 -30.57
CA LYS A 316 9.05 -8.87 -31.81
C LYS A 316 7.89 -8.79 -32.79
N GLN A 317 6.66 -8.99 -32.32
CA GLN A 317 5.44 -8.86 -33.14
C GLN A 317 5.34 -7.48 -33.82
N LYS A 318 5.67 -6.40 -33.08
CA LYS A 318 5.70 -5.04 -33.62
C LYS A 318 6.78 -4.86 -34.70
N SER A 319 7.96 -5.44 -34.50
CA SER A 319 9.09 -5.31 -35.43
C SER A 319 8.95 -6.13 -36.72
N GLU A 320 8.22 -7.26 -36.68
CA GLU A 320 8.12 -8.21 -37.78
C GLU A 320 6.92 -7.95 -38.71
N GLY A 321 6.17 -6.85 -38.51
CA GLY A 321 5.01 -6.49 -39.33
C GLY A 321 3.87 -7.53 -39.28
N GLY A 322 3.85 -8.36 -38.23
CA GLY A 322 2.92 -9.45 -38.09
C GLY A 322 1.50 -8.98 -37.76
N GLY A 323 0.65 -8.85 -38.79
CA GLY A 323 -0.79 -8.88 -38.59
C GLY A 323 -1.22 -10.30 -38.24
N LYS A 324 -1.40 -10.62 -36.96
CA LYS A 324 -2.16 -11.79 -36.45
C LYS A 324 -2.18 -11.78 -34.92
N GLU A 325 -3.37 -11.53 -34.40
CA GLU A 325 -3.78 -11.58 -32.99
C GLU A 325 -3.26 -10.43 -32.13
N GLU A 326 -4.12 -9.43 -32.00
CA GLU A 326 -4.02 -8.39 -31.00
C GLU A 326 -4.31 -8.98 -29.62
N ASP A 327 -3.29 -9.07 -28.77
CA ASP A 327 -3.50 -9.49 -27.38
C ASP A 327 -4.53 -8.59 -26.70
N ALA A 328 -5.31 -9.14 -25.77
CA ALA A 328 -6.23 -8.37 -24.93
C ALA A 328 -5.52 -7.49 -23.87
N PHE A 329 -4.20 -7.34 -23.99
CA PHE A 329 -3.34 -6.49 -23.17
C PHE A 329 -2.25 -5.85 -24.02
N THR A 330 -1.68 -4.74 -23.55
CA THR A 330 -0.46 -4.12 -24.07
C THR A 330 0.45 -3.77 -22.90
N ILE A 331 1.64 -4.37 -22.86
CA ILE A 331 2.64 -4.07 -21.83
C ILE A 331 3.31 -2.74 -22.16
N LEU A 332 3.27 -1.82 -21.20
CA LEU A 332 4.02 -0.57 -21.21
C LEU A 332 4.92 -0.54 -19.97
N LEU A 333 6.18 -0.13 -20.13
CA LEU A 333 7.08 0.04 -18.99
C LEU A 333 7.12 1.50 -18.54
N ASP A 334 7.13 1.74 -17.23
CA ASP A 334 7.31 3.07 -16.64
C ASP A 334 8.78 3.51 -16.70
N HIS A 335 9.29 3.75 -17.91
CA HIS A 335 10.69 4.11 -18.15
C HIS A 335 11.12 5.41 -17.47
N LYS A 336 10.18 6.28 -17.08
CA LYS A 336 10.47 7.54 -16.38
C LYS A 336 10.40 7.42 -14.86
N ALA A 337 10.06 6.24 -14.35
CA ALA A 337 9.79 5.99 -12.94
C ALA A 337 8.81 7.04 -12.35
N SER A 338 7.71 7.29 -13.04
CA SER A 338 6.73 8.32 -12.64
C SER A 338 5.79 7.81 -11.54
N ILE A 339 5.46 6.53 -11.59
CA ILE A 339 4.66 5.81 -10.59
C ILE A 339 5.56 4.82 -9.86
N PHE A 340 6.32 3.99 -10.60
CA PHE A 340 7.09 2.88 -10.04
C PHE A 340 8.58 3.19 -10.00
N GLN A 341 9.21 3.03 -8.84
CA GLN A 341 10.66 3.13 -8.71
C GLN A 341 11.24 1.88 -8.09
N THR A 342 12.15 1.23 -8.81
CA THR A 342 12.95 0.13 -8.27
C THR A 342 14.19 0.66 -7.55
N GLY A 343 14.55 0.07 -6.43
CA GLY A 343 15.74 0.45 -5.66
C GLY A 343 17.04 0.03 -6.33
N TRP A 344 17.04 -1.04 -7.12
CA TRP A 344 18.26 -1.59 -7.71
C TRP A 344 18.99 -0.58 -8.62
N GLY A 345 20.31 -0.47 -8.45
CA GLY A 345 21.12 0.51 -9.18
C GLY A 345 20.91 1.96 -8.75
N SER A 346 20.35 2.20 -7.55
CA SER A 346 20.20 3.53 -6.94
C SER A 346 20.62 3.57 -5.47
N HIS A 347 20.65 4.77 -4.89
CA HIS A 347 20.90 4.97 -3.47
C HIS A 347 19.84 4.36 -2.54
N LEU A 348 18.62 4.10 -3.03
CA LEU A 348 17.58 3.41 -2.26
C LEU A 348 18.00 1.99 -1.85
N ALA A 349 18.75 1.28 -2.70
CA ALA A 349 19.18 -0.10 -2.43
C ALA A 349 20.54 -0.21 -1.71
N ASN A 350 21.27 0.89 -1.47
CA ASN A 350 22.64 0.84 -0.95
C ASN A 350 22.86 1.57 0.40
N GLY A 351 21.80 2.06 1.05
CA GLY A 351 21.85 2.55 2.44
C GLY A 351 22.28 4.01 2.55
N ARG A 352 22.58 4.63 1.41
CA ARG A 352 22.71 6.08 1.25
C ARG A 352 21.39 6.70 0.80
N TYR A 353 20.27 6.15 1.26
CA TYR A 353 18.93 6.44 0.73
C TYR A 353 18.59 7.94 0.73
N ALA A 354 19.07 8.73 1.71
CA ALA A 354 18.83 10.18 1.77
C ALA A 354 19.89 11.02 1.05
N ALA A 355 20.98 10.41 0.56
CA ALA A 355 21.99 11.12 -0.21
C ALA A 355 21.51 11.29 -1.65
N ARG A 356 21.53 12.52 -2.15
CA ARG A 356 21.19 12.81 -3.55
C ARG A 356 22.00 11.92 -4.50
N ASP A 357 21.29 11.17 -5.33
CA ASP A 357 21.86 10.23 -6.32
C ASP A 357 21.84 10.88 -7.71
N PRO A 358 22.98 11.25 -8.31
CA PRO A 358 23.01 11.78 -9.66
C PRO A 358 22.65 10.70 -10.68
N ASN A 359 21.61 10.94 -11.49
CA ASN A 359 21.04 9.94 -12.40
C ASN A 359 20.62 8.68 -11.65
N GLY A 360 19.80 8.83 -10.61
CA GLY A 360 19.35 7.73 -9.78
C GLY A 360 18.19 8.16 -8.89
N ALA A 361 17.90 7.36 -7.88
CA ALA A 361 16.78 7.60 -6.97
C ALA A 361 17.23 7.65 -5.52
N TYR A 362 16.63 8.58 -4.77
CA TYR A 362 16.92 8.81 -3.36
C TYR A 362 15.70 9.41 -2.67
N TYR A 363 15.64 9.30 -1.36
CA TYR A 363 14.66 9.95 -0.52
C TYR A 363 15.10 11.39 -0.23
N ASN A 364 14.31 12.37 -0.67
CA ASN A 364 14.49 13.77 -0.34
C ASN A 364 13.75 14.10 0.95
N GLU A 365 14.48 14.21 2.07
CA GLU A 365 13.93 14.49 3.39
C GLU A 365 13.14 15.81 3.44
N ALA A 366 13.60 16.85 2.74
CA ALA A 366 12.96 18.16 2.74
C ALA A 366 11.59 18.14 2.04
N LYS A 367 11.42 17.26 1.05
CA LYS A 367 10.14 17.06 0.35
C LYS A 367 9.33 15.90 0.92
N CYS A 368 9.93 15.10 1.79
CA CYS A 368 9.31 13.89 2.31
C CYS A 368 8.86 12.92 1.19
N ALA A 369 9.63 12.87 0.10
CA ALA A 369 9.31 12.13 -1.12
C ALA A 369 10.55 11.43 -1.68
N VAL A 370 10.34 10.38 -2.49
CA VAL A 370 11.43 9.83 -3.32
C VAL A 370 11.51 10.62 -4.61
N GLU A 371 12.72 11.02 -4.98
CA GLU A 371 13.02 11.67 -6.24
C GLU A 371 13.87 10.77 -7.12
N ASN A 372 13.55 10.74 -8.42
CA ASN A 372 14.40 10.21 -9.45
C ASN A 372 15.01 11.38 -10.25
N THR A 373 16.32 11.55 -10.13
CA THR A 373 17.04 12.69 -10.73
C THR A 373 17.35 12.51 -12.20
N GLU A 374 17.24 11.29 -12.75
CA GLU A 374 17.44 11.05 -14.18
C GLU A 374 16.28 11.65 -14.99
N HIS A 375 15.05 11.46 -14.50
CA HIS A 375 13.83 11.90 -15.19
C HIS A 375 13.16 13.10 -14.53
N ASN A 376 13.70 13.62 -13.43
CA ASN A 376 13.09 14.64 -12.58
C ASN A 376 11.65 14.25 -12.18
N SER A 377 11.45 13.00 -11.80
CA SER A 377 10.15 12.45 -11.38
C SER A 377 10.11 12.22 -9.87
N GLU A 378 8.89 12.22 -9.33
CA GLU A 378 8.60 11.89 -7.93
C GLU A 378 7.73 10.62 -7.91
N PRO A 379 8.32 9.42 -7.92
CA PRO A 379 7.59 8.14 -7.94
C PRO A 379 6.67 7.95 -6.73
N SER A 380 5.60 7.17 -6.93
CA SER A 380 4.53 6.99 -5.94
C SER A 380 4.66 5.69 -5.16
N ILE A 381 5.16 4.64 -5.82
CA ILE A 381 5.27 3.27 -5.32
C ILE A 381 6.73 2.84 -5.47
N ILE A 382 7.38 2.55 -4.34
CA ILE A 382 8.82 2.31 -4.28
C ILE A 382 9.08 0.87 -3.91
N HIS A 383 9.70 0.13 -4.82
CA HIS A 383 10.10 -1.26 -4.65
C HIS A 383 11.57 -1.34 -4.27
N PHE A 384 11.89 -1.72 -3.03
CA PHE A 384 13.26 -1.86 -2.52
C PHE A 384 13.94 -3.18 -2.93
N ASN A 385 13.83 -3.52 -4.22
CA ASN A 385 14.37 -4.74 -4.80
C ASN A 385 15.91 -4.83 -4.68
N GLY A 386 16.42 -6.06 -4.59
CA GLY A 386 17.87 -6.35 -4.56
C GLY A 386 18.56 -6.15 -3.19
N GLY A 387 17.83 -5.80 -2.12
CA GLY A 387 18.42 -5.64 -0.78
C GLY A 387 17.47 -5.87 0.40
N LYS A 388 17.37 -7.12 0.88
CA LYS A 388 16.38 -7.63 1.87
C LYS A 388 16.33 -6.97 3.28
N ARG A 389 17.17 -5.99 3.61
CA ARG A 389 17.33 -5.51 5.02
C ARG A 389 16.94 -4.05 5.27
N ARG A 390 16.33 -3.34 4.32
CA ARG A 390 16.31 -1.85 4.34
C ARG A 390 14.94 -1.20 4.58
N ASN A 391 13.85 -1.99 4.64
CA ASN A 391 12.49 -1.45 4.75
C ASN A 391 12.22 -0.73 6.07
N LYS A 392 12.88 -1.12 7.18
CA LYS A 392 12.70 -0.47 8.49
C LYS A 392 13.08 1.01 8.48
N VAL A 393 14.13 1.36 7.74
CA VAL A 393 14.60 2.75 7.65
C VAL A 393 13.70 3.56 6.73
N ALA A 394 13.22 2.98 5.63
CA ALA A 394 12.28 3.67 4.76
C ALA A 394 10.92 3.93 5.43
N VAL A 395 10.44 3.01 6.28
CA VAL A 395 9.20 3.19 7.06
C VAL A 395 9.31 4.33 8.07
N SER A 396 10.43 4.45 8.80
CA SER A 396 10.60 5.57 9.73
C SER A 396 10.51 6.91 9.01
N LEU A 397 11.05 7.00 7.78
CA LEU A 397 11.01 8.23 6.98
C LEU A 397 9.60 8.57 6.49
N VAL A 398 8.82 7.57 6.07
CA VAL A 398 7.41 7.81 5.68
C VAL A 398 6.56 8.21 6.88
N ARG A 399 6.83 7.68 8.08
CA ARG A 399 6.15 8.12 9.31
C ARG A 399 6.45 9.59 9.62
N ASP A 400 7.71 10.01 9.45
CA ASP A 400 8.11 11.39 9.69
C ASP A 400 7.48 12.36 8.66
N ALA A 401 7.20 11.89 7.43
CA ALA A 401 6.53 12.65 6.38
C ALA A 401 5.04 12.97 6.63
N VAL A 402 4.41 12.28 7.58
CA VAL A 402 2.96 12.33 7.82
C VAL A 402 2.64 12.96 9.20
N ARG A 403 3.68 13.32 9.96
CA ARG A 403 3.62 14.13 11.18
C ARG A 403 3.91 15.59 10.86
#